data_AF-A0A7W5FCE6-F1
#
_entry.id   AF-A0A7W5FCE6-F1
#
_cell.length_a   1.000
_cell.length_b   1.000
_cell.length_c   1.000
_cell.angle_alpha   90.00
_cell.angle_beta   90.00
_cell.angle_gamma   90.00
#
_symmetry.space_group_name_H-M   'P 1'
#
loop_
_entity.id
_entity.type
_entity.pdbx_description
1 polymer ?
#
loop_
_entity_poly.entity_id
_entity_poly.type
_entity_poly.pdbx_seq_one_letter_code
_entity_poly.pdbx_strand_id
1 'polypeptide(L)'
;MNIITRARLTGLAGAATAVVLAATSLPAPAYAAETPATLAEKAAALRALGLEPTPTRTGYKDCDLTVAIWEALDGQEFRGEVRTAAVSAFSDPASLSGDASKCTLFIRTEVFAAKQRDVAIQVAAEEQNRIERELKQKAALTIGLTISTDDLGLTVKNFVDLIRKSDKAGTRVKAGAQAAYDAAHADQLTFLGDGIVTAHEADREEQIRIEAANDEALRLKLIEEAARKRALAVLLVAATDGMLAASDRDFITYIWENAAEGTEVRGAAERAVLSREPADWNAYIHTGIHEAREIDRQRAARKKYEADVAKADALITAATENGHLNVVHAARKALAGTAEDLDLFIRVGQYDLQLTTGLEANEVGLTWSNSPTPKSGFVNVDGCMPLTVRVLNAQVARADAEVTRAEMDLEQLEMQIENASTAAERAKLVAKVPGAKKAIADAKAKLAEAKAEFAACKAKKPELGISTARARTGGNAVRVIGNDLDATRSFAYFQALNLDRIVVKPTTKLTYWIFPSNDLATGGNGTCVAVDLMFSNGANLRDSGAVDQNGNRAHPSFQCGKLKTNEWNEVTVPLGALFNGRSITRLDIAYDQAAQTGGFGAHLDDISITH
;
A
#
# COMPACT_ATOMS: atom_id res chain seq x y z
N MET A 1 40.79 9.97 15.63
CA MET A 1 40.41 9.32 16.90
C MET A 1 38.96 8.93 16.79
N ASN A 2 38.69 7.71 16.30
CA ASN A 2 37.36 7.13 16.15
C ASN A 2 37.52 5.63 16.39
N ILE A 3 36.96 5.13 17.50
CA ILE A 3 36.95 3.72 17.87
C ILE A 3 35.54 3.23 17.61
N ILE A 4 35.34 2.44 16.55
CA ILE A 4 34.14 1.61 16.37
C ILE A 4 34.57 0.16 16.51
N THR A 5 34.14 -0.44 17.62
CA THR A 5 34.43 -1.80 18.04
C THR A 5 33.54 -2.79 17.25
N ARG A 6 34.17 -3.75 16.56
CA ARG A 6 33.50 -4.95 16.01
C ARG A 6 33.28 -5.96 17.14
N ALA A 7 32.03 -6.35 17.39
CA ALA A 7 31.70 -7.51 18.23
C ALA A 7 31.41 -8.73 17.33
N ARG A 8 32.09 -9.84 17.65
CA ARG A 8 32.05 -11.14 16.96
C ARG A 8 30.81 -11.94 17.35
N LEU A 9 30.21 -12.62 16.37
CA LEU A 9 29.28 -13.73 16.58
C LEU A 9 30.03 -15.01 16.97
N THR A 10 29.58 -15.64 18.06
CA THR A 10 29.71 -17.06 18.40
C THR A 10 28.40 -17.39 19.11
N GLY A 11 27.50 -18.22 18.60
CA GLY A 11 27.69 -19.64 18.32
C GLY A 11 27.04 -20.42 19.48
N LEU A 12 25.84 -20.99 19.28
CA LEU A 12 25.27 -22.02 20.13
C LEU A 12 24.26 -22.84 19.33
N ALA A 13 24.65 -24.07 19.05
CA ALA A 13 23.80 -25.14 18.54
C ALA A 13 22.94 -25.70 19.68
N GLY A 14 21.65 -25.90 19.43
CA GLY A 14 20.73 -26.62 20.32
C GLY A 14 19.88 -27.58 19.48
N ALA A 15 19.97 -28.86 19.81
CA ALA A 15 19.45 -29.98 19.04
C ALA A 15 17.92 -30.18 19.15
N ALA A 16 17.42 -30.82 18.09
CA ALA A 16 16.11 -31.40 17.80
C ALA A 16 15.16 -31.81 18.95
N THR A 17 13.87 -31.69 18.68
CA THR A 17 12.90 -32.79 18.90
C THR A 17 11.70 -32.62 17.98
N ALA A 18 11.58 -33.51 16.99
CA ALA A 18 10.39 -33.64 16.16
C ALA A 18 9.36 -34.53 16.89
N VAL A 19 8.15 -34.01 17.12
CA VAL A 19 7.00 -34.81 17.53
C VAL A 19 6.14 -35.05 16.30
N VAL A 20 6.09 -36.29 15.85
CA VAL A 20 5.16 -36.75 14.81
C VAL A 20 3.84 -37.10 15.51
N LEU A 21 2.78 -36.34 15.22
CA LEU A 21 1.40 -36.70 15.56
C LEU A 21 0.69 -37.19 14.31
N ALA A 22 0.38 -38.49 14.30
CA ALA A 22 -0.41 -39.13 13.25
C ALA A 22 -1.85 -38.58 13.29
N ALA A 23 -2.26 -37.92 12.21
CA ALA A 23 -3.63 -37.44 12.02
C ALA A 23 -4.51 -38.57 11.47
N THR A 24 -5.58 -38.92 12.19
CA THR A 24 -6.70 -39.68 11.64
C THR A 24 -7.60 -38.75 10.82
N SER A 25 -7.63 -38.96 9.50
CA SER A 25 -8.43 -38.21 8.52
C SER A 25 -9.91 -38.59 8.55
N LEU A 26 -10.80 -37.60 8.67
CA LEU A 26 -12.19 -37.71 8.23
C LEU A 26 -12.35 -37.04 6.84
N PRO A 27 -13.27 -37.49 5.97
CA PRO A 27 -13.34 -37.04 4.58
C PRO A 27 -13.89 -35.62 4.46
N ALA A 28 -13.20 -34.79 3.67
CA ALA A 28 -13.61 -33.45 3.29
C ALA A 28 -14.85 -33.46 2.37
N PRO A 29 -15.70 -32.40 2.40
CA PRO A 29 -16.77 -32.25 1.42
C PRO A 29 -16.16 -31.98 0.03
N ALA A 30 -16.76 -32.57 -1.00
CA ALA A 30 -16.31 -32.43 -2.39
C ALA A 30 -16.42 -30.98 -2.87
N TYR A 31 -15.27 -30.33 -3.10
CA TYR A 31 -15.17 -29.10 -3.87
C TYR A 31 -15.68 -29.35 -5.30
N ALA A 32 -16.56 -28.49 -5.80
CA ALA A 32 -16.92 -28.49 -7.21
C ALA A 32 -15.65 -28.20 -8.03
N ALA A 33 -15.23 -29.16 -8.87
CA ALA A 33 -14.01 -29.08 -9.65
C ALA A 33 -14.04 -27.90 -10.63
N GLU A 34 -12.98 -27.09 -10.66
CA GLU A 34 -12.80 -26.11 -11.73
C GLU A 34 -12.80 -26.83 -13.09
N THR A 35 -13.59 -26.33 -14.04
CA THR A 35 -13.62 -26.94 -15.39
C THR A 35 -12.30 -26.66 -16.12
N PRO A 36 -11.72 -27.64 -16.84
CA PRO A 36 -10.48 -27.46 -17.59
C PRO A 36 -10.55 -26.27 -18.56
N ALA A 37 -9.39 -25.66 -18.83
CA ALA A 37 -9.26 -24.57 -19.78
C ALA A 37 -9.68 -25.02 -21.19
N THR A 38 -10.46 -24.16 -21.84
CA THR A 38 -10.96 -24.40 -23.19
C THR A 38 -9.82 -24.32 -24.22
N LEU A 39 -10.02 -24.94 -25.39
CA LEU A 39 -9.07 -24.86 -26.51
C LEU A 39 -8.73 -23.41 -26.89
N ALA A 40 -9.72 -22.51 -26.79
CA ALA A 40 -9.55 -21.10 -27.08
C ALA A 40 -8.65 -20.38 -26.05
N GLU A 41 -8.84 -20.67 -24.76
CA GLU A 41 -8.02 -20.12 -23.67
C GLU A 41 -6.57 -20.62 -23.76
N LYS A 42 -6.38 -21.91 -24.04
CA LYS A 42 -5.07 -22.52 -24.30
C LYS A 42 -4.36 -21.88 -25.49
N ALA A 43 -5.09 -21.65 -26.59
CA ALA A 43 -4.54 -20.98 -27.76
C ALA A 43 -4.19 -19.50 -27.48
N ALA A 44 -4.96 -18.81 -26.64
CA ALA A 44 -4.68 -17.43 -26.24
C ALA A 44 -3.42 -17.32 -25.36
N ALA A 45 -3.26 -18.24 -24.39
CA ALA A 45 -2.06 -18.34 -23.55
C ALA A 45 -0.79 -18.56 -24.38
N LEU A 46 -0.81 -19.51 -25.32
CA LEU A 46 0.30 -19.79 -26.23
C LEU A 46 0.64 -18.57 -27.09
N ARG A 47 -0.36 -17.96 -27.75
CA ARG A 47 -0.16 -16.76 -28.59
C ARG A 47 0.39 -15.58 -27.79
N ALA A 48 -0.05 -15.38 -26.56
CA ALA A 48 0.48 -14.33 -25.71
C ALA A 48 1.99 -14.47 -25.49
N LEU A 49 2.50 -15.70 -25.40
CA LEU A 49 3.92 -15.97 -25.18
C LEU A 49 4.73 -16.06 -26.48
N GLY A 50 4.11 -15.84 -27.64
CA GLY A 50 4.76 -16.03 -28.94
C GLY A 50 4.96 -17.51 -29.30
N LEU A 51 4.20 -18.41 -28.67
CA LEU A 51 4.22 -19.84 -28.95
C LEU A 51 3.09 -20.21 -29.92
N GLU A 52 3.40 -21.02 -30.93
CA GLU A 52 2.42 -21.47 -31.92
C GLU A 52 1.33 -22.37 -31.29
N PRO A 53 0.03 -22.03 -31.43
CA PRO A 53 -1.08 -22.80 -30.90
C PRO A 53 -1.49 -23.95 -31.84
N THR A 54 -0.70 -25.01 -31.90
CA THR A 54 -1.03 -26.20 -32.72
C THR A 54 -2.17 -27.02 -32.09
N PRO A 55 -2.98 -27.77 -32.87
CA PRO A 55 -4.03 -28.65 -32.34
C PRO A 55 -3.50 -29.65 -31.30
N THR A 56 -2.25 -30.10 -31.46
CA THR A 56 -1.56 -30.98 -30.53
C THR A 56 -1.31 -30.30 -29.19
N ARG A 57 -0.80 -29.06 -29.18
CA ARG A 57 -0.51 -28.31 -27.94
C ARG A 57 -1.77 -27.84 -27.23
N THR A 58 -2.77 -27.35 -27.97
CA THR A 58 -4.04 -26.93 -27.35
C THR A 58 -4.85 -28.14 -26.84
N GLY A 59 -4.61 -29.34 -27.38
CA GLY A 59 -5.19 -30.59 -26.92
C GLY A 59 -4.57 -31.20 -25.65
N TYR A 60 -3.46 -30.65 -25.14
CA TYR A 60 -2.86 -31.11 -23.88
C TYR A 60 -3.79 -30.89 -22.70
N LYS A 61 -3.69 -31.75 -21.67
CA LYS A 61 -4.28 -31.44 -20.36
C LYS A 61 -3.60 -30.21 -19.79
N ASP A 62 -4.28 -29.54 -18.87
CA ASP A 62 -3.87 -28.21 -18.43
C ASP A 62 -2.48 -28.22 -17.78
N CYS A 63 -2.18 -29.20 -16.92
CA CYS A 63 -0.83 -29.32 -16.36
C CYS A 63 0.22 -29.73 -17.39
N ASP A 64 -0.11 -30.62 -18.34
CA ASP A 64 0.80 -30.99 -19.43
C ASP A 64 1.13 -29.77 -20.31
N LEU A 65 0.14 -28.90 -20.56
CA LEU A 65 0.33 -27.65 -21.28
C LEU A 65 1.15 -26.64 -20.48
N THR A 66 0.90 -26.50 -19.18
CA THR A 66 1.67 -25.62 -18.30
C THR A 66 3.13 -26.04 -18.21
N VAL A 67 3.42 -27.35 -18.12
CA VAL A 67 4.78 -27.89 -18.20
C VAL A 67 5.39 -27.61 -19.57
N ALA A 68 4.66 -27.87 -20.66
CA ALA A 68 5.14 -27.59 -22.01
C ALA A 68 5.44 -26.10 -22.25
N ILE A 69 4.66 -25.19 -21.66
CA ILE A 69 4.93 -23.74 -21.67
C ILE A 69 6.21 -23.45 -20.88
N TRP A 70 6.36 -24.01 -19.68
CA TRP A 70 7.56 -23.82 -18.86
C TRP A 70 8.84 -24.29 -19.55
N GLU A 71 8.80 -25.46 -20.20
CA GLU A 71 9.90 -26.03 -20.98
C GLU A 71 10.21 -25.18 -22.21
N ALA A 72 9.18 -24.76 -22.96
CA ALA A 72 9.35 -23.95 -24.17
C ALA A 72 9.96 -22.57 -23.90
N LEU A 73 9.81 -22.06 -22.68
CA LEU A 73 10.37 -20.79 -22.24
C LEU A 73 11.74 -20.93 -21.55
N ASP A 74 12.26 -22.15 -21.36
CA ASP A 74 13.55 -22.35 -20.72
C ASP A 74 14.68 -21.67 -21.51
N GLY A 75 15.59 -21.01 -20.79
CA GLY A 75 16.68 -20.23 -21.38
C GLY A 75 16.27 -18.94 -22.11
N GLN A 76 14.98 -18.60 -22.22
CA GLN A 76 14.56 -17.32 -22.80
C GLN A 76 14.68 -16.17 -21.79
N GLU A 77 15.28 -15.05 -22.21
CA GLU A 77 15.35 -13.83 -21.39
C GLU A 77 13.97 -13.24 -21.13
N PHE A 78 13.78 -12.62 -19.96
CA PHE A 78 12.53 -11.97 -19.56
C PHE A 78 11.31 -12.92 -19.69
N ARG A 79 11.52 -14.17 -19.26
CA ARG A 79 10.48 -15.20 -19.11
C ARG A 79 10.44 -15.81 -17.70
N GLY A 80 11.20 -15.23 -16.77
CA GLY A 80 11.40 -15.77 -15.43
C GLY A 80 10.12 -15.76 -14.60
N GLU A 81 9.29 -14.73 -14.76
CA GLU A 81 8.01 -14.62 -14.05
C GLU A 81 7.02 -15.66 -14.58
N VAL A 82 6.89 -15.80 -15.91
CA VAL A 82 6.00 -16.81 -16.51
C VAL A 82 6.46 -18.23 -16.14
N ARG A 83 7.77 -18.50 -16.13
CA ARG A 83 8.28 -19.82 -15.73
C ARG A 83 8.08 -20.11 -14.25
N THR A 84 8.30 -19.14 -13.38
CA THR A 84 8.07 -19.29 -11.94
C THR A 84 6.60 -19.55 -11.64
N ALA A 85 5.70 -18.84 -12.33
CA ALA A 85 4.27 -19.07 -12.27
C ALA A 85 3.86 -20.46 -12.77
N ALA A 86 4.46 -20.92 -13.88
CA ALA A 86 4.20 -22.24 -14.43
C ALA A 86 4.65 -23.36 -13.47
N VAL A 87 5.87 -23.26 -12.90
CA VAL A 87 6.37 -24.18 -11.87
C VAL A 87 5.42 -24.22 -10.70
N SER A 88 5.07 -23.05 -10.15
CA SER A 88 4.14 -22.95 -9.02
C SER A 88 2.82 -23.65 -9.29
N ALA A 89 2.33 -23.61 -10.53
CA ALA A 89 1.07 -24.24 -10.91
C ALA A 89 1.18 -25.77 -11.05
N PHE A 90 2.19 -26.31 -11.73
CA PHE A 90 2.30 -27.77 -11.92
C PHE A 90 2.94 -28.50 -10.73
N SER A 91 3.72 -27.81 -9.90
CA SER A 91 4.34 -28.39 -8.69
C SER A 91 3.47 -28.28 -7.45
N ASP A 92 2.28 -27.67 -7.56
CA ASP A 92 1.32 -27.60 -6.46
C ASP A 92 0.93 -29.03 -6.01
N PRO A 93 0.85 -29.31 -4.69
CA PRO A 93 0.47 -30.63 -4.19
C PRO A 93 -0.87 -31.16 -4.75
N ALA A 94 -1.82 -30.27 -5.07
CA ALA A 94 -3.08 -30.63 -5.72
C ALA A 94 -2.83 -31.08 -7.17
N SER A 95 -2.02 -30.34 -7.93
CA SER A 95 -1.62 -30.72 -9.29
C SER A 95 -0.91 -32.06 -9.35
N LEU A 96 0.00 -32.32 -8.39
CA LEU A 96 0.74 -33.59 -8.29
C LEU A 96 -0.16 -34.78 -7.90
N SER A 97 -1.28 -34.51 -7.23
CA SER A 97 -2.28 -35.53 -6.86
C SER A 97 -3.41 -35.67 -7.90
N GLY A 98 -3.30 -34.99 -9.05
CA GLY A 98 -4.20 -35.12 -10.20
C GLY A 98 -5.23 -34.02 -10.36
N ASP A 99 -5.25 -33.00 -9.48
CA ASP A 99 -6.14 -31.84 -9.59
C ASP A 99 -5.52 -30.74 -10.46
N ALA A 100 -6.03 -30.58 -11.68
CA ALA A 100 -5.51 -29.63 -12.64
C ALA A 100 -5.89 -28.16 -12.40
N SER A 101 -6.67 -27.84 -11.35
CA SER A 101 -7.23 -26.50 -11.09
C SER A 101 -6.16 -25.39 -11.11
N LYS A 102 -4.98 -25.62 -10.51
CA LYS A 102 -3.88 -24.65 -10.52
C LYS A 102 -3.29 -24.41 -11.90
N CYS A 103 -3.16 -25.46 -12.70
CA CYS A 103 -2.70 -25.37 -14.08
C CYS A 103 -3.74 -24.69 -14.98
N THR A 104 -5.03 -24.96 -14.75
CA THR A 104 -6.16 -24.28 -15.42
C THR A 104 -6.13 -22.78 -15.15
N LEU A 105 -5.95 -22.38 -13.89
CA LEU A 105 -5.83 -20.98 -13.48
C LEU A 105 -4.59 -20.33 -14.12
N PHE A 106 -3.48 -21.05 -14.20
CA PHE A 106 -2.29 -20.55 -14.89
C PHE A 106 -2.58 -20.20 -16.35
N ILE A 107 -3.19 -21.12 -17.10
CA ILE A 107 -3.51 -20.93 -18.53
C ILE A 107 -4.47 -19.76 -18.73
N ARG A 108 -5.51 -19.64 -17.88
CA ARG A 108 -6.55 -18.62 -18.06
C ARG A 108 -6.09 -17.22 -17.68
N THR A 109 -5.29 -17.10 -16.62
CA THR A 109 -5.03 -15.78 -16.02
C THR A 109 -3.56 -15.55 -15.74
N GLU A 110 -2.87 -16.46 -15.03
CA GLU A 110 -1.53 -16.16 -14.52
C GLU A 110 -0.50 -16.00 -15.64
N VAL A 111 -0.63 -16.74 -16.75
CA VAL A 111 0.29 -16.63 -17.89
C VAL A 111 0.35 -15.21 -18.47
N PHE A 112 -0.77 -14.47 -18.47
CA PHE A 112 -0.83 -13.09 -18.97
C PHE A 112 -0.29 -12.08 -17.95
N ALA A 113 -0.61 -12.27 -16.67
CA ALA A 113 -0.11 -11.43 -15.59
C ALA A 113 1.40 -11.56 -15.42
N ALA A 114 1.91 -12.80 -15.45
CA ALA A 114 3.34 -13.09 -15.40
C ALA A 114 4.07 -12.53 -16.63
N LYS A 115 3.46 -12.60 -17.83
CA LYS A 115 4.02 -11.94 -19.02
C LYS A 115 4.11 -10.43 -18.85
N GLN A 116 3.11 -9.78 -18.26
CA GLN A 116 3.18 -8.34 -18.01
C GLN A 116 4.29 -7.96 -17.03
N ARG A 117 4.55 -8.78 -16.00
CA ARG A 117 5.69 -8.59 -15.10
C ARG A 117 7.02 -8.78 -15.82
N ASP A 118 7.14 -9.83 -16.64
CA ASP A 118 8.29 -10.06 -17.51
C ASP A 118 8.55 -8.88 -18.46
N VAL A 119 7.51 -8.29 -19.06
CA VAL A 119 7.62 -7.08 -19.92
C VAL A 119 8.04 -5.85 -19.11
N ALA A 120 7.52 -5.67 -17.90
CA ALA A 120 7.92 -4.56 -17.04
C ALA A 120 9.39 -4.67 -16.60
N ILE A 121 9.85 -5.89 -16.26
CA ILE A 121 11.25 -6.19 -15.95
C ILE A 121 12.11 -5.92 -17.18
N GLN A 122 11.68 -6.35 -18.37
CA GLN A 122 12.38 -6.09 -19.62
C GLN A 122 12.54 -4.58 -19.87
N VAL A 123 11.45 -3.81 -19.85
CA VAL A 123 11.48 -2.37 -20.11
C VAL A 123 12.34 -1.63 -19.07
N ALA A 124 12.24 -2.00 -17.79
CA ALA A 124 13.05 -1.39 -16.73
C ALA A 124 14.54 -1.74 -16.89
N ALA A 125 14.86 -3.00 -17.23
CA ALA A 125 16.22 -3.43 -17.48
C ALA A 125 16.81 -2.78 -18.74
N GLU A 126 16.04 -2.66 -19.82
CA GLU A 126 16.44 -1.99 -21.06
C GLU A 126 16.71 -0.49 -20.84
N GLU A 127 15.84 0.19 -20.09
CA GLU A 127 16.02 1.60 -19.75
C GLU A 127 17.27 1.82 -18.88
N GLN A 128 17.45 0.98 -17.85
CA GLN A 128 18.62 1.02 -16.98
C GLN A 128 19.91 0.72 -17.76
N ASN A 129 19.88 -0.29 -18.64
CA ASN A 129 21.00 -0.62 -19.52
C ASN A 129 21.32 0.51 -20.50
N ARG A 130 20.32 1.25 -21.00
CA ARG A 130 20.53 2.43 -21.85
C ARG A 130 21.27 3.52 -21.08
N ILE A 131 20.77 3.89 -19.90
CA ILE A 131 21.38 4.89 -19.03
C ILE A 131 22.82 4.49 -18.67
N GLU A 132 23.05 3.22 -18.31
CA GLU A 132 24.37 2.71 -18.01
C GLU A 132 25.33 2.78 -19.20
N ARG A 133 24.87 2.40 -20.40
CA ARG A 133 25.69 2.47 -21.61
C ARG A 133 26.04 3.92 -21.95
N GLU A 134 25.09 4.83 -21.83
CA GLU A 134 25.32 6.27 -22.02
C GLU A 134 26.35 6.81 -21.02
N LEU A 135 26.23 6.45 -19.74
CA LEU A 135 27.19 6.84 -18.69
C LEU A 135 28.57 6.22 -18.91
N LYS A 136 28.66 4.94 -19.28
CA LYS A 136 29.91 4.26 -19.61
C LYS A 136 30.61 4.92 -20.80
N GLN A 137 29.85 5.24 -21.84
CA GLN A 137 30.37 5.92 -23.03
C GLN A 137 30.84 7.33 -22.71
N LYS A 138 30.04 8.11 -21.94
CA LYS A 138 30.43 9.45 -21.46
C LYS A 138 31.70 9.38 -20.61
N ALA A 139 31.79 8.45 -19.66
CA ALA A 139 32.94 8.27 -18.78
C ALA A 139 34.21 7.92 -19.55
N ALA A 140 34.12 7.01 -20.53
CA ALA A 140 35.24 6.65 -21.39
C ALA A 140 35.72 7.83 -22.25
N LEU A 141 34.79 8.55 -22.88
CA LEU A 141 35.09 9.76 -23.64
C LEU A 141 35.77 10.83 -22.76
N THR A 142 35.31 10.98 -21.52
CA THR A 142 35.86 11.97 -20.56
C THR A 142 37.37 11.78 -20.36
N ILE A 143 37.83 10.53 -20.23
CA ILE A 143 39.25 10.22 -20.01
C ILE A 143 40.00 9.85 -21.29
N GLY A 144 39.36 9.86 -22.46
CA GLY A 144 39.97 9.44 -23.73
C GLY A 144 40.24 7.94 -23.83
N LEU A 145 39.46 7.13 -23.12
CA LEU A 145 39.52 5.68 -23.18
C LEU A 145 38.73 5.18 -24.40
N THR A 146 39.39 4.42 -25.27
CA THR A 146 38.71 3.74 -26.38
C THR A 146 38.03 2.49 -25.84
N ILE A 147 36.74 2.36 -26.11
CA ILE A 147 35.91 1.24 -25.65
C ILE A 147 35.24 0.57 -26.84
N SER A 148 35.21 -0.76 -26.83
CA SER A 148 34.50 -1.59 -27.80
C SER A 148 33.02 -1.77 -27.40
N THR A 149 32.23 -2.37 -28.29
CA THR A 149 30.87 -2.80 -27.97
C THR A 149 30.82 -3.79 -26.81
N ASP A 150 31.86 -4.61 -26.65
CA ASP A 150 31.95 -5.60 -25.58
C ASP A 150 32.24 -4.93 -24.23
N ASP A 151 33.03 -3.87 -24.23
CA ASP A 151 33.29 -3.06 -23.03
C ASP A 151 32.03 -2.34 -22.54
N LEU A 152 31.17 -1.88 -23.45
CA LEU A 152 29.86 -1.30 -23.11
C LEU A 152 28.88 -2.33 -22.53
N GLY A 153 29.12 -3.62 -22.80
CA GLY A 153 28.37 -4.75 -22.23
C GLY A 153 28.82 -5.16 -20.82
N LEU A 154 29.92 -4.60 -20.30
CA LEU A 154 30.39 -4.91 -18.95
C LEU A 154 29.40 -4.42 -17.89
N THR A 155 29.37 -5.10 -16.75
CA THR A 155 28.69 -4.58 -15.55
C THR A 155 29.32 -3.25 -15.14
N VAL A 156 28.53 -2.36 -14.51
CA VAL A 156 29.03 -1.04 -14.05
C VAL A 156 30.31 -1.20 -13.21
N LYS A 157 30.32 -2.16 -12.28
CA LYS A 157 31.49 -2.45 -11.46
C LYS A 157 32.72 -2.88 -12.26
N ASN A 158 32.55 -3.75 -13.26
CA ASN A 158 33.66 -4.19 -14.11
C ASN A 158 34.16 -3.05 -15.01
N PHE A 159 33.25 -2.19 -15.47
CA PHE A 159 33.61 -0.99 -16.23
C PHE A 159 34.37 0.03 -15.37
N VAL A 160 33.95 0.24 -14.13
CA VAL A 160 34.69 1.07 -13.15
C VAL A 160 36.08 0.47 -12.88
N ASP A 161 36.20 -0.85 -12.78
CA ASP A 161 37.49 -1.52 -12.64
C ASP A 161 38.38 -1.36 -13.89
N LEU A 162 37.77 -1.36 -15.07
CA LEU A 162 38.44 -1.08 -16.34
C LEU A 162 38.99 0.36 -16.35
N ILE A 163 38.19 1.35 -15.94
CA ILE A 163 38.65 2.75 -15.76
C ILE A 163 39.79 2.81 -14.75
N ARG A 164 39.67 2.15 -13.61
CA ARG A 164 40.67 2.13 -12.54
C ARG A 164 42.02 1.57 -13.00
N LYS A 165 42.01 0.55 -13.85
CA LYS A 165 43.21 -0.10 -14.40
C LYS A 165 43.76 0.60 -15.65
N SER A 166 43.00 1.50 -16.25
CA SER A 166 43.36 2.19 -17.49
C SER A 166 44.62 3.04 -17.33
N ASP A 167 45.46 3.04 -18.37
CA ASP A 167 46.59 3.97 -18.52
C ASP A 167 46.10 5.41 -18.79
N LYS A 168 44.87 5.57 -19.29
CA LYS A 168 44.22 6.86 -19.55
C LYS A 168 43.66 7.54 -18.31
N ALA A 169 43.48 6.79 -17.22
CA ALA A 169 43.00 7.34 -15.96
C ALA A 169 44.15 7.98 -15.18
N GLY A 170 43.98 9.27 -14.84
CA GLY A 170 44.88 10.00 -13.95
C GLY A 170 44.76 9.56 -12.49
N THR A 171 45.58 10.12 -11.62
CA THR A 171 45.71 9.71 -10.21
C THR A 171 44.41 9.84 -9.44
N ARG A 172 43.70 10.96 -9.59
CA ARG A 172 42.42 11.25 -8.92
C ARG A 172 41.29 10.46 -9.55
N VAL A 173 41.28 10.27 -10.87
CA VAL A 173 40.33 9.34 -11.54
C VAL A 173 40.50 7.92 -11.01
N LYS A 174 41.74 7.44 -10.84
CA LYS A 174 42.02 6.10 -10.27
C LYS A 174 41.57 5.99 -8.81
N ALA A 175 41.78 7.04 -8.01
CA ALA A 175 41.31 7.09 -6.64
C ALA A 175 39.76 7.10 -6.55
N GLY A 176 39.09 7.89 -7.38
CA GLY A 176 37.63 7.93 -7.47
C GLY A 176 37.04 6.60 -7.96
N ALA A 177 37.66 5.99 -8.97
CA ALA A 177 37.27 4.68 -9.48
C ALA A 177 37.47 3.57 -8.43
N GLN A 178 38.54 3.63 -7.63
CA GLN A 178 38.74 2.70 -6.52
C GLN A 178 37.64 2.87 -5.45
N ALA A 179 37.32 4.11 -5.06
CA ALA A 179 36.25 4.37 -4.11
C ALA A 179 34.89 3.87 -4.64
N ALA A 180 34.59 4.11 -5.92
CA ALA A 180 33.36 3.65 -6.56
C ALA A 180 33.30 2.12 -6.70
N TYR A 181 34.42 1.46 -6.99
CA TYR A 181 34.50 0.00 -7.12
C TYR A 181 34.11 -0.74 -5.82
N ASP A 182 34.47 -0.16 -4.68
CA ASP A 182 34.15 -0.67 -3.34
C ASP A 182 32.76 -0.22 -2.83
N ALA A 183 32.11 0.71 -3.54
CA ALA A 183 30.83 1.31 -3.16
C ALA A 183 29.61 0.63 -3.80
N ALA A 184 28.42 1.11 -3.42
CA ALA A 184 27.14 0.62 -3.93
C ALA A 184 26.92 1.01 -5.40
N HIS A 185 25.97 0.34 -6.06
CA HIS A 185 25.69 0.57 -7.49
C HIS A 185 25.34 2.03 -7.82
N ALA A 186 24.57 2.71 -6.97
CA ALA A 186 24.22 4.12 -7.16
C ALA A 186 25.44 5.04 -7.14
N ASP A 187 26.42 4.76 -6.26
CA ASP A 187 27.66 5.52 -6.18
C ASP A 187 28.57 5.25 -7.39
N GLN A 188 28.54 4.03 -7.93
CA GLN A 188 29.24 3.69 -9.17
C GLN A 188 28.69 4.50 -10.35
N LEU A 189 27.36 4.62 -10.48
CA LEU A 189 26.73 5.46 -11.52
C LEU A 189 27.05 6.94 -11.32
N THR A 190 27.03 7.41 -10.07
CA THR A 190 27.38 8.80 -9.72
C THR A 190 28.82 9.12 -10.11
N PHE A 191 29.73 8.17 -9.88
CA PHE A 191 31.12 8.28 -10.34
C PHE A 191 31.19 8.29 -11.87
N LEU A 192 30.55 7.37 -12.60
CA LEU A 192 30.57 7.38 -14.07
C LEU A 192 29.91 8.65 -14.67
N GLY A 193 29.02 9.30 -13.93
CA GLY A 193 28.34 10.54 -14.32
C GLY A 193 29.21 11.79 -14.12
N ASP A 194 29.21 12.31 -12.90
CA ASP A 194 29.83 13.60 -12.55
C ASP A 194 31.14 13.40 -11.80
N GLY A 195 31.28 12.31 -11.01
CA GLY A 195 32.48 12.08 -10.21
C GLY A 195 33.75 11.90 -11.05
N ILE A 196 33.66 11.19 -12.19
CA ILE A 196 34.79 10.99 -13.10
C ILE A 196 35.16 12.29 -13.82
N VAL A 197 34.17 13.14 -14.12
CA VAL A 197 34.39 14.46 -14.73
C VAL A 197 35.19 15.32 -13.78
N THR A 198 34.72 15.49 -12.53
CA THR A 198 35.42 16.25 -11.49
C THR A 198 36.81 15.68 -11.21
N ALA A 199 36.96 14.35 -11.11
CA ALA A 199 38.25 13.72 -10.85
C ALA A 199 39.23 13.91 -12.02
N HIS A 200 38.75 13.80 -13.25
CA HIS A 200 39.56 13.99 -14.45
C HIS A 200 39.97 15.45 -14.65
N GLU A 201 39.08 16.39 -14.36
CA GLU A 201 39.40 17.82 -14.32
C GLU A 201 40.50 18.10 -13.32
N ALA A 202 40.37 17.56 -12.11
CA ALA A 202 41.33 17.74 -11.06
C ALA A 202 42.71 17.11 -11.37
N ASP A 203 42.74 15.99 -12.10
CA ASP A 203 43.98 15.42 -12.65
C ASP A 203 44.60 16.30 -13.72
N ARG A 204 43.78 16.83 -14.64
CA ARG A 204 44.23 17.78 -15.67
C ARG A 204 44.77 19.06 -15.06
N GLU A 205 44.09 19.64 -14.09
CA GLU A 205 44.55 20.84 -13.39
C GLU A 205 45.90 20.63 -12.69
N GLU A 206 46.13 19.44 -12.13
CA GLU A 206 47.41 19.08 -11.55
C GLU A 206 48.48 18.88 -12.62
N GLN A 207 48.18 18.17 -13.71
CA GLN A 207 49.09 17.99 -14.84
C GLN A 207 49.45 19.34 -15.46
N ILE A 208 48.46 20.20 -15.67
CA ILE A 208 48.61 21.58 -16.10
C ILE A 208 49.49 22.32 -15.09
N ARG A 209 49.27 22.25 -13.78
CA ARG A 209 50.12 22.91 -12.78
C ARG A 209 51.58 22.45 -12.87
N ILE A 210 51.82 21.17 -13.12
CA ILE A 210 53.15 20.57 -13.24
C ILE A 210 53.83 20.97 -14.56
N GLU A 211 53.11 20.97 -15.68
CA GLU A 211 53.60 21.38 -17.00
C GLU A 211 53.77 22.91 -17.09
N ALA A 212 52.90 23.67 -16.44
CA ALA A 212 52.95 25.13 -16.29
C ALA A 212 54.09 25.63 -15.44
N ALA A 213 54.61 24.80 -14.54
CA ALA A 213 55.85 25.13 -13.85
C ALA A 213 57.03 25.29 -14.83
N ASN A 214 56.87 24.82 -16.10
CA ASN A 214 57.90 24.86 -17.14
C ASN A 214 57.46 25.53 -18.47
N ASP A 215 56.16 25.71 -18.76
CA ASP A 215 55.66 26.50 -19.92
C ASP A 215 54.20 26.98 -19.71
N GLU A 216 54.03 28.28 -19.41
CA GLU A 216 52.72 28.91 -19.16
C GLU A 216 51.79 28.94 -20.39
N ALA A 217 52.34 28.91 -21.61
CA ALA A 217 51.54 28.93 -22.83
C ALA A 217 50.86 27.58 -23.08
N LEU A 218 51.53 26.47 -22.76
CA LEU A 218 50.94 25.13 -22.84
C LEU A 218 49.80 24.93 -21.82
N ARG A 219 49.94 25.51 -20.62
CA ARG A 219 48.90 25.50 -19.58
C ARG A 219 47.58 26.09 -20.07
N LEU A 220 47.62 27.30 -20.60
CA LEU A 220 46.41 28.01 -21.03
C LEU A 220 45.71 27.24 -22.15
N LYS A 221 46.48 26.65 -23.08
CA LYS A 221 45.95 25.82 -24.15
C LYS A 221 45.21 24.57 -23.62
N LEU A 222 45.77 23.85 -22.65
CA LEU A 222 45.16 22.64 -22.09
C LEU A 222 43.90 22.95 -21.26
N ILE A 223 43.87 24.08 -20.55
CA ILE A 223 42.68 24.56 -19.83
C ILE A 223 41.55 24.85 -20.81
N GLU A 224 41.85 25.56 -21.90
CA GLU A 224 40.86 25.90 -22.93
C GLU A 224 40.34 24.66 -23.67
N GLU A 225 41.22 23.75 -24.07
CA GLU A 225 40.79 22.48 -24.70
C GLU A 225 39.92 21.64 -23.77
N ALA A 226 40.23 21.60 -22.47
CA ALA A 226 39.44 20.86 -21.49
C ALA A 226 38.05 21.48 -21.31
N ALA A 227 37.95 22.80 -21.19
CA ALA A 227 36.68 23.50 -21.06
C ALA A 227 35.78 23.28 -22.28
N ARG A 228 36.34 23.35 -23.48
CA ARG A 228 35.62 23.06 -24.73
C ARG A 228 35.13 21.62 -24.80
N LYS A 229 35.92 20.64 -24.36
CA LYS A 229 35.47 19.23 -24.27
C LYS A 229 34.27 19.08 -23.32
N ARG A 230 34.29 19.75 -22.17
CA ARG A 230 33.18 19.72 -21.19
C ARG A 230 31.93 20.41 -21.69
N ALA A 231 32.08 21.54 -22.36
CA ALA A 231 30.98 22.24 -22.99
C ALA A 231 30.29 21.34 -24.04
N LEU A 232 31.05 20.67 -24.90
CA LEU A 232 30.49 19.71 -25.87
C LEU A 232 29.83 18.49 -25.21
N ALA A 233 30.33 18.03 -24.06
CA ALA A 233 29.71 16.95 -23.30
C ALA A 233 28.33 17.32 -22.71
N VAL A 234 28.00 18.60 -22.56
CA VAL A 234 26.63 19.04 -22.23
C VAL A 234 25.64 18.68 -23.34
N LEU A 235 26.09 18.70 -24.59
CA LEU A 235 25.30 18.37 -25.78
C LEU A 235 25.44 16.89 -26.18
N LEU A 236 26.20 16.09 -25.43
CA LEU A 236 26.57 14.71 -25.78
C LEU A 236 27.31 14.60 -27.13
N VAL A 237 28.08 15.63 -27.49
CA VAL A 237 28.89 15.68 -28.73
C VAL A 237 30.33 15.28 -28.43
N ALA A 238 30.89 14.38 -29.27
CA ALA A 238 32.31 14.05 -29.21
C ALA A 238 33.17 15.20 -29.78
N ALA A 239 34.18 15.62 -29.03
CA ALA A 239 35.07 16.70 -29.46
C ALA A 239 35.99 16.27 -30.61
N THR A 240 36.09 17.09 -31.64
CA THR A 240 37.05 16.93 -32.75
C THR A 240 38.13 17.99 -32.68
N ASP A 241 39.31 17.72 -33.22
CA ASP A 241 40.43 18.69 -33.23
C ASP A 241 40.04 20.02 -33.90
N GLY A 242 39.19 19.97 -34.94
CA GLY A 242 38.65 21.16 -35.60
C GLY A 242 37.74 22.00 -34.69
N MET A 243 36.91 21.36 -33.85
CA MET A 243 36.06 22.06 -32.88
C MET A 243 36.89 22.67 -31.75
N LEU A 244 37.93 21.99 -31.30
CA LEU A 244 38.80 22.47 -30.23
C LEU A 244 39.70 23.62 -30.70
N ALA A 245 40.08 23.63 -31.98
CA ALA A 245 40.85 24.69 -32.61
C ALA A 245 40.01 25.87 -33.14
N ALA A 246 38.67 25.77 -33.11
CA ALA A 246 37.78 26.82 -33.61
C ALA A 246 37.89 28.11 -32.77
N SER A 247 37.58 29.26 -33.37
CA SER A 247 37.47 30.50 -32.60
C SER A 247 36.41 30.36 -31.49
N ASP A 248 36.55 31.06 -30.36
CA ASP A 248 35.55 30.99 -29.28
C ASP A 248 34.13 31.24 -29.81
N ARG A 249 34.00 32.21 -30.72
CA ARG A 249 32.72 32.55 -31.32
C ARG A 249 32.16 31.44 -32.21
N ASP A 250 32.98 30.80 -33.06
CA ASP A 250 32.53 29.68 -33.90
C ASP A 250 32.16 28.46 -33.06
N PHE A 251 32.93 28.22 -31.98
CA PHE A 251 32.67 27.14 -31.03
C PHE A 251 31.35 27.33 -30.28
N ILE A 252 31.06 28.55 -29.81
CA ILE A 252 29.79 28.87 -29.15
C ILE A 252 28.64 28.87 -30.17
N THR A 253 28.87 29.30 -31.41
CA THR A 253 27.88 29.22 -32.49
C THR A 253 27.49 27.78 -32.76
N TYR A 254 28.46 26.86 -32.81
CA TYR A 254 28.18 25.42 -32.91
C TYR A 254 27.29 24.93 -31.75
N ILE A 255 27.59 25.34 -30.51
CA ILE A 255 26.77 24.98 -29.35
C ILE A 255 25.36 25.54 -29.48
N TRP A 256 25.20 26.80 -29.89
CA TRP A 256 23.90 27.45 -30.07
C TRP A 256 23.04 26.73 -31.12
N GLU A 257 23.63 26.34 -32.25
CA GLU A 257 22.92 25.66 -33.34
C GLU A 257 22.50 24.23 -32.98
N ASN A 258 23.28 23.54 -32.13
CA ASN A 258 23.06 22.14 -31.79
C ASN A 258 22.37 21.92 -30.44
N ALA A 259 22.28 22.95 -29.59
CA ALA A 259 21.52 22.88 -28.36
C ALA A 259 20.01 22.84 -28.65
N ALA A 260 19.27 22.04 -27.89
CA ALA A 260 17.84 21.87 -28.08
C ALA A 260 17.09 23.20 -27.94
N GLU A 261 16.09 23.42 -28.79
CA GLU A 261 15.29 24.65 -28.77
C GLU A 261 14.57 24.84 -27.42
N GLY A 262 14.51 26.09 -26.96
CA GLY A 262 13.88 26.46 -25.69
C GLY A 262 14.69 26.18 -24.43
N THR A 263 15.91 25.63 -24.54
CA THR A 263 16.81 25.42 -23.39
C THR A 263 17.57 26.69 -22.99
N GLU A 264 17.89 26.82 -21.71
CA GLU A 264 18.79 27.86 -21.20
C GLU A 264 20.19 27.69 -21.78
N VAL A 265 20.66 26.45 -21.99
CA VAL A 265 21.94 26.18 -22.69
C VAL A 265 22.00 26.89 -24.03
N ARG A 266 20.94 26.78 -24.85
CA ARG A 266 20.84 27.48 -26.15
C ARG A 266 20.74 28.99 -25.99
N GLY A 267 19.90 29.47 -25.08
CA GLY A 267 19.73 30.90 -24.84
C GLY A 267 21.00 31.59 -24.31
N ALA A 268 21.75 30.91 -23.46
CA ALA A 268 23.04 31.38 -22.96
C ALA A 268 24.11 31.39 -24.06
N ALA A 269 24.12 30.39 -24.95
CA ALA A 269 24.98 30.37 -26.12
C ALA A 269 24.68 31.55 -27.06
N GLU A 270 23.40 31.82 -27.33
CA GLU A 270 22.96 32.96 -28.16
C GLU A 270 23.43 34.30 -27.60
N ARG A 271 23.24 34.52 -26.29
CA ARG A 271 23.71 35.75 -25.61
C ARG A 271 25.23 35.90 -25.73
N ALA A 272 25.98 34.82 -25.55
CA ALA A 272 27.43 34.84 -25.69
C ALA A 272 27.86 35.14 -27.14
N VAL A 273 27.25 34.52 -28.16
CA VAL A 273 27.54 34.79 -29.59
C VAL A 273 27.23 36.23 -30.01
N LEU A 274 26.18 36.83 -29.42
CA LEU A 274 25.79 38.21 -29.67
C LEU A 274 26.67 39.23 -28.95
N SER A 275 27.36 38.82 -27.87
CA SER A 275 28.34 39.69 -27.21
C SER A 275 29.54 39.97 -28.10
N ARG A 276 30.08 41.19 -27.97
CA ARG A 276 31.32 41.61 -28.64
C ARG A 276 32.53 41.52 -27.72
N GLU A 277 32.34 41.13 -26.45
CA GLU A 277 33.38 41.06 -25.45
C GLU A 277 33.96 39.64 -25.36
N PRO A 278 35.26 39.44 -25.62
CA PRO A 278 35.90 38.12 -25.51
C PRO A 278 35.78 37.48 -24.11
N ALA A 279 35.67 38.32 -23.07
CA ALA A 279 35.47 37.86 -21.70
C ALA A 279 34.15 37.09 -21.53
N ASP A 280 33.08 37.48 -22.24
CA ASP A 280 31.79 36.81 -22.17
C ASP A 280 31.82 35.44 -22.85
N TRP A 281 32.60 35.31 -23.93
CA TRP A 281 32.80 34.04 -24.62
C TRP A 281 33.57 33.06 -23.75
N ASN A 282 34.65 33.53 -23.11
CA ASN A 282 35.43 32.73 -22.18
C ASN A 282 34.57 32.28 -20.99
N ALA A 283 33.86 33.22 -20.34
CA ALA A 283 32.97 32.90 -19.22
C ALA A 283 31.91 31.85 -19.60
N TYR A 284 31.31 31.95 -20.79
CA TYR A 284 30.34 30.96 -21.26
C TYR A 284 30.94 29.55 -21.42
N ILE A 285 32.10 29.43 -22.07
CA ILE A 285 32.76 28.15 -22.36
C ILE A 285 33.18 27.45 -21.06
N HIS A 286 33.69 28.21 -20.08
CA HIS A 286 34.24 27.66 -18.85
C HIS A 286 33.19 27.34 -17.79
N THR A 287 32.18 28.20 -17.62
CA THR A 287 31.19 28.06 -16.54
C THR A 287 29.75 28.23 -17.03
N GLY A 288 29.49 29.20 -17.90
CA GLY A 288 28.12 29.61 -18.26
C GLY A 288 27.26 28.50 -18.89
N ILE A 289 27.84 27.61 -19.69
CA ILE A 289 27.09 26.46 -20.25
C ILE A 289 26.65 25.46 -19.17
N HIS A 290 27.44 25.28 -18.11
CA HIS A 290 27.15 24.36 -17.03
C HIS A 290 26.09 24.94 -16.09
N GLU A 291 26.18 26.23 -15.79
CA GLU A 291 25.15 26.97 -15.07
C GLU A 291 23.81 26.94 -15.82
N ALA A 292 23.85 27.14 -17.14
CA ALA A 292 22.66 27.04 -17.99
C ALA A 292 22.02 25.64 -17.96
N ARG A 293 22.83 24.58 -18.03
CA ARG A 293 22.35 23.19 -17.90
C ARG A 293 21.68 22.93 -16.55
N GLU A 294 22.23 23.49 -15.48
CA GLU A 294 21.65 23.37 -14.15
C GLU A 294 20.29 24.07 -14.05
N ILE A 295 20.15 25.25 -14.66
CA ILE A 295 18.87 25.94 -14.78
C ILE A 295 17.86 25.08 -15.56
N ASP A 296 18.26 24.46 -16.67
CA ASP A 296 17.40 23.56 -17.44
C ASP A 296 16.94 22.35 -16.62
N ARG A 297 17.84 21.74 -15.83
CA ARG A 297 17.51 20.64 -14.91
C ARG A 297 16.47 21.07 -13.87
N GLN A 298 16.64 22.25 -13.29
CA GLN A 298 15.70 22.81 -12.32
C GLN A 298 14.33 23.13 -12.94
N ARG A 299 14.31 23.67 -14.17
CA ARG A 299 13.06 23.91 -14.92
C ARG A 299 12.33 22.59 -15.21
N ALA A 300 13.06 21.56 -15.64
CA ALA A 300 12.49 20.24 -15.89
C ALA A 300 11.92 19.61 -14.60
N ALA A 301 12.65 19.68 -13.49
CA ALA A 301 12.19 19.20 -12.19
C ALA A 301 10.92 19.94 -11.72
N ARG A 302 10.89 21.27 -11.86
CA ARG A 302 9.71 22.09 -11.54
C ARG A 302 8.51 21.70 -12.41
N LYS A 303 8.69 21.57 -13.72
CA LYS A 303 7.64 21.16 -14.65
C LYS A 303 7.09 19.78 -14.32
N LYS A 304 7.95 18.83 -13.95
CA LYS A 304 7.53 17.49 -13.49
C LYS A 304 6.70 17.60 -12.20
N TYR A 305 7.19 18.35 -11.22
CA TYR A 305 6.49 18.56 -9.96
C TYR A 305 5.09 19.17 -10.18
N GLU A 306 4.97 20.22 -11.00
CA GLU A 306 3.69 20.82 -11.37
C GLU A 306 2.75 19.82 -12.05
N ALA A 307 3.28 18.97 -12.94
CA ALA A 307 2.50 17.91 -13.58
C ALA A 307 2.03 16.83 -12.58
N ASP A 308 2.85 16.48 -11.59
CA ASP A 308 2.49 15.50 -10.58
C ASP A 308 1.49 16.06 -9.56
N VAL A 309 1.57 17.36 -9.23
CA VAL A 309 0.52 18.07 -8.46
C VAL A 309 -0.80 18.00 -9.21
N ALA A 310 -0.82 18.34 -10.50
CA ALA A 310 -2.04 18.30 -11.31
C ALA A 310 -2.64 16.88 -11.39
N LYS A 311 -1.80 15.84 -11.49
CA LYS A 311 -2.28 14.44 -11.44
C LYS A 311 -2.86 14.09 -10.07
N ALA A 312 -2.19 14.48 -8.98
CA ALA A 312 -2.68 14.21 -7.63
C ALA A 312 -4.03 14.91 -7.37
N ASP A 313 -4.19 16.16 -7.80
CA ASP A 313 -5.47 16.88 -7.70
C ASP A 313 -6.57 16.20 -8.52
N ALA A 314 -6.27 15.77 -9.75
CA ALA A 314 -7.22 15.02 -10.58
C ALA A 314 -7.64 13.69 -9.94
N LEU A 315 -6.69 12.99 -9.30
CA LEU A 315 -6.98 11.78 -8.53
C LEU A 315 -7.84 12.07 -7.31
N ILE A 316 -7.58 13.16 -6.58
CA ILE A 316 -8.39 13.59 -5.44
C ILE A 316 -9.83 13.86 -5.88
N THR A 317 -10.03 14.61 -6.97
CA THR A 317 -11.36 14.91 -7.49
C THR A 317 -12.10 13.62 -7.85
N ALA A 318 -11.51 12.77 -8.68
CA ALA A 318 -12.13 11.51 -9.11
C ALA A 318 -12.41 10.57 -7.92
N ALA A 319 -11.48 10.44 -6.98
CA ALA A 319 -11.65 9.60 -5.81
C ALA A 319 -12.71 10.15 -4.85
N THR A 320 -12.82 11.47 -4.72
CA THR A 320 -13.86 12.12 -3.90
C THR A 320 -15.25 11.88 -4.48
N GLU A 321 -15.43 12.04 -5.80
CA GLU A 321 -16.70 11.78 -6.49
C GLU A 321 -17.18 10.33 -6.33
N ASN A 322 -16.26 9.38 -6.32
CA ASN A 322 -16.56 7.94 -6.19
C ASN A 322 -16.51 7.43 -4.73
N GLY A 323 -16.19 8.30 -3.75
CA GLY A 323 -16.08 7.92 -2.35
C GLY A 323 -14.89 6.99 -2.01
N HIS A 324 -13.85 6.97 -2.85
CA HIS A 324 -12.62 6.19 -2.66
C HIS A 324 -11.64 6.92 -1.75
N LEU A 325 -12.00 7.03 -0.47
CA LEU A 325 -11.31 7.92 0.44
C LEU A 325 -9.85 7.51 0.73
N ASN A 326 -9.47 6.25 0.49
CA ASN A 326 -8.07 5.80 0.59
C ASN A 326 -7.14 6.58 -0.35
N VAL A 327 -7.55 6.78 -1.61
CA VAL A 327 -6.75 7.50 -2.60
C VAL A 327 -6.68 8.99 -2.27
N VAL A 328 -7.80 9.57 -1.81
CA VAL A 328 -7.85 10.98 -1.37
C VAL A 328 -6.85 11.23 -0.24
N HIS A 329 -6.81 10.37 0.76
CA HIS A 329 -5.89 10.51 1.88
C HIS A 329 -4.43 10.36 1.44
N ALA A 330 -4.11 9.30 0.69
CA ALA A 330 -2.74 9.06 0.21
C ALA A 330 -2.23 10.25 -0.64
N ALA A 331 -3.07 10.81 -1.51
CA ALA A 331 -2.74 11.98 -2.32
C ALA A 331 -2.49 13.23 -1.46
N ARG A 332 -3.37 13.52 -0.50
CA ARG A 332 -3.22 14.68 0.40
C ARG A 332 -1.97 14.57 1.27
N LYS A 333 -1.67 13.37 1.78
CA LYS A 333 -0.44 13.11 2.53
C LYS A 333 0.80 13.38 1.68
N ALA A 334 0.78 12.93 0.43
CA ALA A 334 1.89 13.15 -0.51
C ALA A 334 2.06 14.64 -0.87
N LEU A 335 0.95 15.37 -1.08
CA LEU A 335 0.96 16.81 -1.34
C LEU A 335 1.44 17.65 -0.15
N ALA A 336 1.24 17.17 1.08
CA ALA A 336 1.76 17.81 2.29
C ALA A 336 3.24 17.50 2.57
N GLY A 337 3.81 16.53 1.85
CA GLY A 337 5.20 16.08 1.99
C GLY A 337 6.16 16.80 1.03
N THR A 338 7.20 16.07 0.62
CA THR A 338 8.23 16.51 -0.32
C THR A 338 7.85 16.19 -1.78
N ALA A 339 8.60 16.74 -2.74
CA ALA A 339 8.46 16.37 -4.15
C ALA A 339 8.71 14.87 -4.41
N GLU A 340 9.54 14.24 -3.58
CA GLU A 340 9.81 12.79 -3.62
C GLU A 340 8.61 11.99 -3.10
N ASP A 341 7.95 12.45 -2.03
CA ASP A 341 6.72 11.83 -1.52
C ASP A 341 5.59 11.88 -2.56
N LEU A 342 5.46 13.01 -3.25
CA LEU A 342 4.51 13.17 -4.35
C LEU A 342 4.84 12.25 -5.54
N ASP A 343 6.10 12.18 -5.95
CA ASP A 343 6.54 11.24 -7.00
C ASP A 343 6.27 9.77 -6.61
N LEU A 344 6.57 9.40 -5.37
CA LEU A 344 6.34 8.05 -4.85
C LEU A 344 4.85 7.71 -4.86
N PHE A 345 3.99 8.64 -4.46
CA PHE A 345 2.54 8.47 -4.53
C PHE A 345 2.07 8.23 -5.96
N ILE A 346 2.51 9.06 -6.92
CA ILE A 346 2.16 8.92 -8.33
C ILE A 346 2.64 7.59 -8.90
N ARG A 347 3.82 7.08 -8.50
CA ARG A 347 4.34 5.81 -9.02
C ARG A 347 3.74 4.58 -8.36
N VAL A 348 3.61 4.57 -7.04
CA VAL A 348 3.27 3.35 -6.28
C VAL A 348 2.33 3.59 -5.09
N GLY A 349 2.45 4.71 -4.39
CA GLY A 349 1.70 4.93 -3.13
C GLY A 349 0.18 5.00 -3.30
N GLN A 350 -0.32 5.31 -4.50
CA GLN A 350 -1.75 5.28 -4.82
C GLN A 350 -2.40 3.89 -4.85
N TYR A 351 -1.62 2.81 -4.73
CA TYR A 351 -2.09 1.42 -4.78
C TYR A 351 -2.11 0.72 -3.41
N ASP A 352 -1.80 1.44 -2.34
CA ASP A 352 -1.73 0.92 -0.97
C ASP A 352 -2.77 1.59 -0.04
N LEU A 353 -3.02 0.98 1.12
CA LEU A 353 -3.73 1.59 2.24
C LEU A 353 -2.81 1.64 3.45
N GLN A 354 -2.61 2.83 4.02
CA GLN A 354 -1.85 3.00 5.26
C GLN A 354 -2.55 4.00 6.18
N LEU A 355 -3.26 3.48 7.19
CA LEU A 355 -3.96 4.26 8.22
C LEU A 355 -3.22 4.16 9.55
N THR A 356 -1.91 4.39 9.55
CA THR A 356 -0.99 4.16 10.69
C THR A 356 -0.91 5.32 11.68
N THR A 357 -1.77 6.33 11.52
CA THR A 357 -1.73 7.58 12.30
C THR A 357 -3.01 7.82 13.09
N GLY A 358 -3.93 6.85 13.14
CA GLY A 358 -5.08 6.92 14.04
C GLY A 358 -6.27 7.74 13.52
N LEU A 359 -6.55 7.71 12.21
CA LEU A 359 -7.74 8.35 11.60
C LEU A 359 -7.91 9.83 11.99
N GLU A 360 -6.82 10.58 11.93
CA GLU A 360 -6.74 12.00 12.33
C GLU A 360 -7.64 12.91 11.50
N ALA A 361 -7.87 14.13 12.01
CA ALA A 361 -8.56 15.16 11.25
C ALA A 361 -7.88 15.36 9.88
N ASN A 362 -8.63 15.10 8.80
CA ASN A 362 -8.21 15.08 7.38
C ASN A 362 -7.67 13.73 6.83
N GLU A 363 -7.68 12.66 7.63
CA GLU A 363 -7.49 11.29 7.13
C GLU A 363 -8.76 10.72 6.49
N VAL A 364 -8.69 9.47 6.05
CA VAL A 364 -9.83 8.74 5.48
C VAL A 364 -10.99 8.78 6.47
N GLY A 365 -11.93 9.71 6.29
CA GLY A 365 -13.19 9.65 7.01
C GLY A 365 -13.86 8.33 6.70
N LEU A 366 -14.49 7.68 7.68
CA LEU A 366 -15.31 6.51 7.36
C LEU A 366 -16.35 6.94 6.32
N THR A 367 -16.63 6.13 5.30
CA THR A 367 -17.70 6.42 4.32
C THR A 367 -19.08 6.05 4.86
N TRP A 368 -19.19 5.87 6.18
CA TRP A 368 -20.37 5.37 6.86
C TRP A 368 -21.64 6.13 6.46
N SER A 369 -22.71 5.38 6.24
CA SER A 369 -24.05 5.91 6.37
C SER A 369 -24.63 5.43 7.69
N ASN A 370 -25.02 6.36 8.56
CA ASN A 370 -26.07 6.11 9.58
C ASN A 370 -27.41 5.68 8.95
N SER A 371 -27.52 5.77 7.62
CA SER A 371 -28.66 5.33 6.82
C SER A 371 -28.42 3.93 6.23
N PRO A 372 -29.49 3.14 6.02
CA PRO A 372 -29.40 1.70 5.78
C PRO A 372 -28.80 1.38 4.40
N THR A 373 -27.74 0.58 4.33
CA THR A 373 -27.51 -0.28 3.16
C THR A 373 -28.33 -1.59 3.31
N PRO A 374 -28.75 -2.21 2.21
CA PRO A 374 -30.01 -2.97 2.18
C PRO A 374 -29.97 -4.28 2.99
N LYS A 375 -30.88 -4.38 3.96
CA LYS A 375 -31.58 -5.61 4.41
C LYS A 375 -30.80 -6.84 4.90
N SER A 376 -29.46 -6.88 5.02
CA SER A 376 -28.77 -8.13 5.44
C SER A 376 -27.51 -8.03 6.31
N GLY A 377 -26.98 -6.83 6.62
CA GLY A 377 -25.69 -6.70 7.33
C GLY A 377 -25.71 -7.03 8.83
N PHE A 378 -26.89 -7.13 9.46
CA PHE A 378 -27.04 -7.32 10.89
C PHE A 378 -28.11 -8.38 11.16
N VAL A 379 -27.79 -9.38 11.98
CA VAL A 379 -28.74 -10.39 12.44
C VAL A 379 -28.58 -10.55 13.94
N ASN A 380 -29.71 -10.51 14.66
CA ASN A 380 -29.80 -10.73 16.11
C ASN A 380 -28.92 -9.80 16.96
N VAL A 381 -28.72 -8.56 16.52
CA VAL A 381 -27.92 -7.55 17.23
C VAL A 381 -28.67 -6.21 17.32
N ASP A 382 -28.43 -5.47 18.40
CA ASP A 382 -28.90 -4.08 18.56
C ASP A 382 -27.80 -3.16 19.12
N GLY A 383 -28.10 -1.86 19.21
CA GLY A 383 -27.24 -0.84 19.81
C GLY A 383 -27.57 -0.52 21.27
N CYS A 384 -28.49 -1.27 21.89
CA CYS A 384 -28.88 -1.03 23.27
C CYS A 384 -27.89 -1.73 24.19
N MET A 385 -26.99 -0.94 24.79
CA MET A 385 -25.94 -1.49 25.66
C MET A 385 -26.52 -2.33 26.80
N PRO A 386 -25.89 -3.47 27.18
CA PRO A 386 -26.47 -4.38 28.17
C PRO A 386 -26.75 -3.71 29.53
N LEU A 387 -25.90 -2.75 29.94
CA LEU A 387 -26.14 -1.98 31.17
C LEU A 387 -27.40 -1.10 31.05
N THR A 388 -27.58 -0.44 29.91
CA THR A 388 -28.79 0.33 29.60
C THR A 388 -30.02 -0.56 29.55
N VAL A 389 -29.93 -1.74 28.93
CA VAL A 389 -31.01 -2.74 28.91
C VAL A 389 -31.43 -3.11 30.34
N ARG A 390 -30.47 -3.40 31.23
CA ARG A 390 -30.77 -3.72 32.63
C ARG A 390 -31.48 -2.59 33.36
N VAL A 391 -31.03 -1.34 33.16
CA VAL A 391 -31.63 -0.15 33.78
C VAL A 391 -33.06 0.08 33.29
N LEU A 392 -33.26 0.08 31.98
CA LEU A 392 -34.58 0.32 31.36
C LEU A 392 -35.56 -0.81 31.72
N ASN A 393 -35.11 -2.07 31.73
CA ASN A 393 -35.95 -3.19 32.14
C ASN A 393 -36.38 -3.07 33.61
N ALA A 394 -35.49 -2.63 34.50
CA ALA A 394 -35.82 -2.37 35.89
C ALA A 394 -36.81 -1.19 36.04
N GLN A 395 -36.72 -0.16 35.20
CA GLN A 395 -37.69 0.94 35.18
C GLN A 395 -39.08 0.46 34.73
N VAL A 396 -39.16 -0.35 33.68
CA VAL A 396 -40.42 -0.96 33.22
C VAL A 396 -41.05 -1.80 34.35
N ALA A 397 -40.26 -2.64 35.02
CA ALA A 397 -40.75 -3.45 36.13
C ALA A 397 -41.25 -2.62 37.32
N ARG A 398 -40.57 -1.50 37.65
CA ARG A 398 -41.01 -0.57 38.70
C ARG A 398 -42.32 0.12 38.33
N ALA A 399 -42.46 0.59 37.08
CA ALA A 399 -43.69 1.23 36.62
C ALA A 399 -44.88 0.24 36.58
N ASP A 400 -44.63 -1.02 36.23
CA ASP A 400 -45.65 -2.09 36.24
C ASP A 400 -46.12 -2.41 37.67
N ALA A 401 -45.18 -2.41 38.63
CA ALA A 401 -45.50 -2.54 40.04
C ALA A 401 -46.29 -1.33 40.59
N GLU A 402 -46.04 -0.10 40.10
CA GLU A 402 -46.85 1.08 40.44
C GLU A 402 -48.30 0.94 39.95
N VAL A 403 -48.51 0.42 38.74
CA VAL A 403 -49.86 0.12 38.22
C VAL A 403 -50.57 -0.89 39.11
N THR A 404 -49.90 -2.00 39.42
CA THR A 404 -50.46 -3.07 40.28
C THR A 404 -50.85 -2.52 41.65
N ARG A 405 -50.00 -1.68 42.26
CA ARG A 405 -50.29 -1.06 43.56
C ARG A 405 -51.49 -0.11 43.49
N ALA A 406 -51.57 0.73 42.46
CA ALA A 406 -52.69 1.66 42.29
C ALA A 406 -54.02 0.92 42.05
N GLU A 407 -53.99 -0.22 41.35
CA GLU A 407 -55.15 -1.10 41.15
C GLU A 407 -55.58 -1.76 42.47
N MET A 408 -54.65 -2.26 43.27
CA MET A 408 -54.93 -2.77 44.63
C MET A 408 -55.49 -1.70 45.57
N ASP A 409 -54.97 -0.48 45.53
CA ASP A 409 -55.45 0.64 46.34
C ASP A 409 -56.91 1.00 45.99
N LEU A 410 -57.29 0.92 44.71
CA LEU A 410 -58.67 1.11 44.27
C LEU A 410 -59.57 -0.02 44.76
N GLU A 411 -59.15 -1.29 44.63
CA GLU A 411 -59.90 -2.45 45.11
C GLU A 411 -60.11 -2.37 46.64
N GLN A 412 -59.08 -1.98 47.39
CA GLN A 412 -59.18 -1.76 48.82
C GLN A 412 -60.13 -0.60 49.16
N LEU A 413 -60.12 0.48 48.40
CA LEU A 413 -61.06 1.59 48.56
C LEU A 413 -62.51 1.15 48.28
N GLU A 414 -62.73 0.32 47.25
CA GLU A 414 -64.05 -0.25 46.92
C GLU A 414 -64.57 -1.15 48.04
N MET A 415 -63.71 -2.01 48.61
CA MET A 415 -64.05 -2.80 49.80
C MET A 415 -64.39 -1.92 51.02
N GLN A 416 -63.67 -0.81 51.23
CA GLN A 416 -63.98 0.13 52.32
C GLN A 416 -65.33 0.82 52.10
N ILE A 417 -65.67 1.16 50.85
CA ILE A 417 -66.97 1.75 50.49
C ILE A 417 -68.11 0.75 50.78
N GLU A 418 -67.91 -0.52 50.43
CA GLU A 418 -68.88 -1.58 50.70
C GLU A 418 -69.12 -1.75 52.21
N ASN A 419 -68.05 -1.77 53.00
CA ASN A 419 -68.07 -1.96 54.45
C ASN A 419 -68.40 -0.70 55.28
N ALA A 420 -68.63 0.46 54.64
CA ALA A 420 -68.85 1.72 55.34
C ALA A 420 -70.12 1.68 56.22
N SER A 421 -69.97 2.02 57.50
CA SER A 421 -71.03 1.88 58.51
C SER A 421 -72.06 3.02 58.49
N THR A 422 -71.72 4.15 57.85
CA THR A 422 -72.58 5.33 57.76
C THR A 422 -72.59 5.95 56.35
N ALA A 423 -73.69 6.62 56.00
CA ALA A 423 -73.80 7.35 54.74
C ALA A 423 -72.74 8.45 54.59
N ALA A 424 -72.38 9.12 55.68
CA ALA A 424 -71.36 10.17 55.68
C ALA A 424 -69.93 9.60 55.45
N GLU A 425 -69.61 8.45 56.02
CA GLU A 425 -68.35 7.73 55.77
C GLU A 425 -68.27 7.25 54.32
N ARG A 426 -69.34 6.61 53.82
CA ARG A 426 -69.43 6.15 52.43
C ARG A 426 -69.24 7.31 51.44
N ALA A 427 -69.87 8.46 51.67
CA ALA A 427 -69.72 9.63 50.80
C ALA A 427 -68.28 10.15 50.74
N LYS A 428 -67.54 10.15 51.87
CA LYS A 428 -66.12 10.53 51.92
C LYS A 428 -65.23 9.57 51.13
N LEU A 429 -65.49 8.26 51.22
CA LEU A 429 -64.71 7.25 50.49
C LEU A 429 -64.99 7.29 48.99
N VAL A 430 -66.26 7.41 48.59
CA VAL A 430 -66.66 7.56 47.18
C VAL A 430 -66.01 8.80 46.55
N ALA A 431 -65.87 9.91 47.29
CA ALA A 431 -65.19 11.11 46.81
C ALA A 431 -63.69 10.90 46.48
N LYS A 432 -63.05 9.83 46.99
CA LYS A 432 -61.66 9.47 46.67
C LYS A 432 -61.52 8.64 45.39
N VAL A 433 -62.59 7.98 44.93
CA VAL A 433 -62.55 7.09 43.75
C VAL A 433 -62.03 7.79 42.49
N PRO A 434 -62.43 9.04 42.15
CA PRO A 434 -61.86 9.74 41.00
C PRO A 434 -60.35 9.93 41.11
N GLY A 435 -59.83 10.19 42.32
CA GLY A 435 -58.40 10.31 42.60
C GLY A 435 -57.66 8.98 42.42
N ALA A 436 -58.22 7.88 42.92
CA ALA A 436 -57.64 6.53 42.72
C ALA A 436 -57.64 6.12 41.24
N LYS A 437 -58.72 6.38 40.50
CA LYS A 437 -58.78 6.15 39.04
C LYS A 437 -57.76 7.00 38.28
N LYS A 438 -57.56 8.25 38.69
CA LYS A 438 -56.51 9.11 38.14
C LYS A 438 -55.12 8.55 38.43
N ALA A 439 -54.86 8.06 39.65
CA ALA A 439 -53.57 7.45 40.00
C ALA A 439 -53.25 6.22 39.14
N ILE A 440 -54.24 5.37 38.83
CA ILE A 440 -54.08 4.25 37.89
C ILE A 440 -53.75 4.77 36.47
N ALA A 441 -54.46 5.80 36.00
CA ALA A 441 -54.20 6.39 34.68
C ALA A 441 -52.78 6.98 34.59
N ASP A 442 -52.35 7.71 35.62
CA ASP A 442 -51.01 8.29 35.72
C ASP A 442 -49.93 7.18 35.77
N ALA A 443 -50.14 6.12 36.53
CA ALA A 443 -49.23 4.97 36.58
C ALA A 443 -49.15 4.23 35.22
N LYS A 444 -50.29 4.04 34.54
CA LYS A 444 -50.33 3.44 33.19
C LYS A 444 -49.61 4.32 32.16
N ALA A 445 -49.72 5.64 32.26
CA ALA A 445 -48.99 6.57 31.42
C ALA A 445 -47.46 6.44 31.62
N LYS A 446 -46.98 6.39 32.87
CA LYS A 446 -45.55 6.15 33.17
C LYS A 446 -45.05 4.80 32.64
N LEU A 447 -45.86 3.74 32.79
CA LEU A 447 -45.51 2.42 32.25
C LEU A 447 -45.41 2.46 30.72
N ALA A 448 -46.31 3.18 30.04
CA ALA A 448 -46.25 3.36 28.60
C ALA A 448 -44.99 4.12 28.18
N GLU A 449 -44.62 5.19 28.89
CA GLU A 449 -43.39 5.95 28.66
C GLU A 449 -42.13 5.08 28.85
N ALA A 450 -42.03 4.36 29.97
CA ALA A 450 -40.90 3.45 30.22
C ALA A 450 -40.79 2.34 29.17
N LYS A 451 -41.92 1.77 28.72
CA LYS A 451 -41.95 0.79 27.62
C LYS A 451 -41.52 1.42 26.30
N ALA A 452 -41.93 2.66 26.02
CA ALA A 452 -41.53 3.38 24.81
C ALA A 452 -40.03 3.69 24.80
N GLU A 453 -39.46 4.12 25.93
CA GLU A 453 -38.02 4.35 26.08
C GLU A 453 -37.22 3.04 25.88
N PHE A 454 -37.68 1.95 26.49
CA PHE A 454 -37.04 0.64 26.30
C PHE A 454 -37.13 0.14 24.85
N ALA A 455 -38.29 0.31 24.20
CA ALA A 455 -38.45 -0.02 22.79
C ALA A 455 -37.56 0.84 21.89
N ALA A 456 -37.44 2.14 22.17
CA ALA A 456 -36.57 3.05 21.44
C ALA A 456 -35.09 2.67 21.58
N CYS A 457 -34.67 2.20 22.76
CA CYS A 457 -33.32 1.69 22.95
C CYS A 457 -33.07 0.44 22.10
N LYS A 458 -33.95 -0.56 22.15
CA LYS A 458 -33.82 -1.79 21.35
C LYS A 458 -33.93 -1.58 19.84
N ALA A 459 -34.54 -0.47 19.41
CA ALA A 459 -34.57 -0.09 18.00
C ALA A 459 -33.24 0.52 17.50
N LYS A 460 -32.31 0.86 18.41
CA LYS A 460 -30.97 1.31 18.02
C LYS A 460 -30.23 0.18 17.33
N LYS A 461 -29.44 0.54 16.31
CA LYS A 461 -28.54 -0.40 15.65
C LYS A 461 -27.18 -0.37 16.34
N PRO A 462 -26.37 -1.44 16.21
CA PRO A 462 -24.96 -1.39 16.53
C PRO A 462 -24.28 -0.18 15.86
N GLU A 463 -23.25 0.38 16.50
CA GLU A 463 -22.59 1.59 16.05
C GLU A 463 -21.14 1.32 15.64
N LEU A 464 -20.73 1.95 14.53
CA LEU A 464 -19.34 2.11 14.11
C LEU A 464 -19.05 3.60 14.04
N GLY A 465 -17.95 4.07 14.60
CA GLY A 465 -17.57 5.48 14.53
C GLY A 465 -16.13 5.74 14.94
N ILE A 466 -15.71 6.99 14.87
CA ILE A 466 -14.40 7.42 15.35
C ILE A 466 -14.47 7.71 16.86
N SER A 467 -13.38 7.41 17.57
CA SER A 467 -13.26 7.56 19.02
C SER A 467 -11.92 8.17 19.38
N THR A 468 -11.94 9.22 20.20
CA THR A 468 -10.74 9.80 20.84
C THR A 468 -10.44 9.17 22.20
N ALA A 469 -11.32 8.29 22.69
CA ALA A 469 -11.21 7.73 24.04
C ALA A 469 -10.03 6.76 24.18
N ARG A 470 -9.64 6.11 23.07
CA ARG A 470 -8.58 5.10 23.05
C ARG A 470 -8.02 4.96 21.65
N ALA A 471 -6.80 5.44 21.44
CA ALA A 471 -6.01 5.26 20.24
C ALA A 471 -4.73 4.46 20.57
N ARG A 472 -4.17 3.77 19.58
CA ARG A 472 -2.87 3.12 19.69
C ARG A 472 -1.77 4.08 19.22
N THR A 473 -1.97 4.64 18.04
CA THR A 473 -1.13 5.68 17.43
C THR A 473 -2.00 6.90 17.17
N GLY A 474 -1.45 8.10 17.35
CA GLY A 474 -2.24 9.32 17.19
C GLY A 474 -3.30 9.48 18.29
N GLY A 475 -4.39 10.15 17.94
CA GLY A 475 -5.45 10.60 18.83
C GLY A 475 -6.82 9.96 18.56
N ASN A 476 -7.01 9.21 17.48
CA ASN A 476 -8.28 8.51 17.21
C ASN A 476 -8.11 7.03 16.85
N ALA A 477 -9.21 6.29 16.97
CA ALA A 477 -9.34 4.93 16.50
C ALA A 477 -10.78 4.68 16.02
N VAL A 478 -10.98 3.64 15.22
CA VAL A 478 -12.32 3.12 14.94
C VAL A 478 -12.87 2.49 16.20
N ARG A 479 -14.09 2.80 16.60
CA ARG A 479 -14.85 2.15 17.65
C ARG A 479 -16.03 1.42 17.05
N VAL A 480 -16.20 0.16 17.41
CA VAL A 480 -17.40 -0.62 17.14
C VAL A 480 -18.04 -1.05 18.45
N ILE A 481 -19.37 -0.93 18.54
CA ILE A 481 -20.14 -1.31 19.70
C ILE A 481 -21.52 -1.87 19.33
N GLY A 482 -22.01 -2.81 20.13
CA GLY A 482 -23.37 -3.32 20.03
C GLY A 482 -23.65 -4.41 21.05
N ASN A 483 -24.80 -5.06 20.91
CA ASN A 483 -25.27 -6.09 21.82
C ASN A 483 -25.86 -7.27 21.04
N ASP A 484 -25.41 -8.47 21.39
CA ASP A 484 -25.90 -9.75 20.88
C ASP A 484 -27.15 -10.19 21.66
N LEU A 485 -28.19 -10.55 20.91
CA LEU A 485 -29.52 -10.88 21.43
C LEU A 485 -29.85 -12.38 21.36
N ASP A 486 -29.06 -13.21 20.67
CA ASP A 486 -29.48 -14.56 20.33
C ASP A 486 -28.40 -15.62 20.57
N ALA A 487 -28.77 -16.66 21.33
CA ALA A 487 -27.87 -17.74 21.71
C ALA A 487 -27.62 -18.78 20.59
N THR A 488 -27.90 -18.49 19.32
CA THR A 488 -27.65 -19.41 18.19
C THR A 488 -26.65 -18.86 17.18
N ARG A 489 -26.89 -17.66 16.65
CA ARG A 489 -25.99 -16.95 15.74
C ARG A 489 -26.37 -15.47 15.63
N SER A 490 -25.36 -14.61 15.75
CA SER A 490 -25.49 -13.17 15.62
C SER A 490 -24.32 -12.59 14.83
N PHE A 491 -24.57 -11.58 14.02
CA PHE A 491 -23.52 -10.91 13.27
C PHE A 491 -23.86 -9.46 12.93
N ALA A 492 -22.81 -8.67 12.71
CA ALA A 492 -22.84 -7.27 12.30
C ALA A 492 -21.66 -6.99 11.36
N TYR A 493 -21.93 -6.67 10.09
CA TYR A 493 -20.90 -6.29 9.11
C TYR A 493 -21.08 -4.83 8.71
N PHE A 494 -20.15 -3.99 9.14
CA PHE A 494 -20.14 -2.56 8.87
C PHE A 494 -19.21 -2.26 7.71
N GLN A 495 -19.75 -1.71 6.63
CA GLN A 495 -18.95 -1.15 5.56
C GLN A 495 -18.23 0.11 6.07
N ALA A 496 -16.94 -0.01 6.32
CA ALA A 496 -16.14 1.07 6.88
C ALA A 496 -15.59 1.98 5.78
N LEU A 497 -14.98 1.39 4.74
CA LEU A 497 -14.33 2.11 3.65
C LEU A 497 -14.61 1.47 2.29
N ASN A 498 -14.90 2.30 1.29
CA ASN A 498 -14.74 1.93 -0.11
C ASN A 498 -13.28 2.09 -0.50
N LEU A 499 -12.73 1.05 -1.11
CA LEU A 499 -11.32 1.00 -1.51
C LEU A 499 -11.24 0.92 -3.03
N ASP A 500 -10.23 1.58 -3.57
CA ASP A 500 -9.90 1.54 -4.99
C ASP A 500 -8.40 1.37 -5.18
N ARG A 501 -8.01 0.85 -6.35
CA ARG A 501 -6.62 0.68 -6.81
C ARG A 501 -5.77 -0.30 -5.99
N ILE A 502 -6.29 -0.93 -4.95
CA ILE A 502 -5.53 -1.92 -4.17
C ILE A 502 -5.67 -3.30 -4.82
N VAL A 503 -4.64 -3.73 -5.54
CA VAL A 503 -4.55 -5.08 -6.11
C VAL A 503 -3.64 -5.93 -5.24
N VAL A 504 -4.12 -7.09 -4.81
CA VAL A 504 -3.34 -8.04 -4.03
C VAL A 504 -2.19 -8.57 -4.88
N LYS A 505 -0.97 -8.45 -4.36
CA LYS A 505 0.26 -9.04 -4.87
C LYS A 505 0.69 -10.23 -3.99
N PRO A 506 1.68 -11.05 -4.40
CA PRO A 506 2.10 -12.21 -3.61
C PRO A 506 2.56 -11.88 -2.18
N THR A 507 3.12 -10.69 -1.97
CA THR A 507 3.60 -10.19 -0.67
C THR A 507 2.56 -9.37 0.09
N THR A 508 1.38 -9.12 -0.49
CA THR A 508 0.37 -8.28 0.15
C THR A 508 -0.13 -8.91 1.43
N LYS A 509 -0.17 -8.08 2.47
CA LYS A 509 -0.73 -8.43 3.78
C LYS A 509 -1.70 -7.36 4.25
N LEU A 510 -2.73 -7.81 4.96
CA LEU A 510 -3.53 -6.96 5.84
C LEU A 510 -2.86 -6.99 7.22
N THR A 511 -2.62 -5.82 7.81
CA THR A 511 -2.23 -5.68 9.21
C THR A 511 -3.14 -4.68 9.88
N TYR A 512 -3.55 -4.94 11.12
CA TYR A 512 -4.29 -3.99 11.95
C TYR A 512 -4.10 -4.30 13.43
N TRP A 513 -4.41 -3.31 14.26
CA TRP A 513 -4.42 -3.45 15.70
C TRP A 513 -5.84 -3.38 16.24
N ILE A 514 -6.16 -4.24 17.20
CA ILE A 514 -7.49 -4.32 17.81
C ILE A 514 -7.40 -4.38 19.33
N PHE A 515 -8.25 -3.61 19.99
CA PHE A 515 -8.44 -3.57 21.43
C PHE A 515 -9.88 -4.01 21.77
N PRO A 516 -10.12 -5.31 22.03
CA PRO A 516 -11.40 -5.76 22.58
C PRO A 516 -11.63 -5.12 23.95
N SER A 517 -12.75 -4.44 24.17
CA SER A 517 -12.99 -3.64 25.37
C SER A 517 -14.21 -4.11 26.15
N ASN A 518 -14.01 -4.42 27.43
CA ASN A 518 -15.10 -4.64 28.38
C ASN A 518 -15.72 -3.33 28.90
N ASP A 519 -15.01 -2.21 28.76
CA ASP A 519 -15.50 -0.89 29.19
C ASP A 519 -16.56 -0.36 28.22
N LEU A 520 -16.46 -0.73 26.93
CA LEU A 520 -17.45 -0.37 25.92
C LEU A 520 -18.74 -1.18 26.03
N ALA A 521 -18.62 -2.48 26.32
CA ALA A 521 -19.75 -3.39 26.33
C ALA A 521 -19.49 -4.58 27.27
N THR A 522 -20.49 -4.99 28.04
CA THR A 522 -20.39 -6.10 28.99
C THR A 522 -20.81 -7.42 28.33
N GLY A 523 -20.04 -8.49 28.47
CA GLY A 523 -20.35 -9.79 27.85
C GLY A 523 -19.14 -10.48 27.21
N GLY A 524 -18.04 -9.75 27.00
CA GLY A 524 -16.78 -10.33 26.52
C GLY A 524 -16.75 -10.63 25.01
N ASN A 525 -17.79 -10.25 24.28
CA ASN A 525 -17.93 -10.51 22.85
C ASN A 525 -17.05 -9.60 21.97
N GLY A 526 -16.30 -8.65 22.56
CA GLY A 526 -15.36 -7.79 21.83
C GLY A 526 -14.24 -8.56 21.12
N THR A 527 -13.90 -9.76 21.58
CA THR A 527 -12.88 -10.62 20.92
C THR A 527 -13.38 -11.27 19.63
N CYS A 528 -14.69 -11.19 19.38
CA CYS A 528 -15.36 -11.65 18.16
C CYS A 528 -15.51 -10.55 17.10
N VAL A 529 -14.72 -9.48 17.22
CA VAL A 529 -14.63 -8.41 16.24
C VAL A 529 -13.37 -8.59 15.40
N ALA A 530 -13.45 -8.38 14.09
CA ALA A 530 -12.30 -8.41 13.19
C ALA A 530 -12.48 -7.46 11.98
N VAL A 531 -11.38 -7.20 11.27
CA VAL A 531 -11.43 -6.58 9.94
C VAL A 531 -11.76 -7.66 8.92
N ASP A 532 -12.62 -7.32 7.96
CA ASP A 532 -12.94 -8.13 6.80
C ASP A 532 -12.75 -7.31 5.52
N LEU A 533 -12.51 -7.99 4.40
CA LEU A 533 -12.26 -7.36 3.10
C LEU A 533 -13.19 -7.95 2.06
N MET A 534 -13.72 -7.10 1.18
CA MET A 534 -14.42 -7.55 -0.02
C MET A 534 -13.53 -7.39 -1.25
N PHE A 535 -13.60 -8.39 -2.12
CA PHE A 535 -12.85 -8.42 -3.37
C PHE A 535 -13.76 -8.17 -4.57
N SER A 536 -13.18 -7.70 -5.68
CA SER A 536 -13.91 -7.31 -6.90
C SER A 536 -14.77 -8.41 -7.52
N ASN A 537 -14.51 -9.68 -7.22
CA ASN A 537 -15.30 -10.82 -7.70
C ASN A 537 -16.39 -11.28 -6.72
N GLY A 538 -16.65 -10.51 -5.66
CA GLY A 538 -17.66 -10.82 -4.64
C GLY A 538 -17.17 -11.75 -3.53
N ALA A 539 -15.94 -12.28 -3.60
CA ALA A 539 -15.34 -13.00 -2.49
C ALA A 539 -15.09 -12.06 -1.29
N ASN A 540 -14.94 -12.64 -0.10
CA ASN A 540 -14.61 -11.92 1.12
C ASN A 540 -13.47 -12.61 1.89
N LEU A 541 -12.86 -11.91 2.84
CA LEU A 541 -11.76 -12.47 3.64
C LEU A 541 -12.27 -13.53 4.61
N ARG A 542 -13.40 -13.26 5.28
CA ARG A 542 -14.01 -14.15 6.28
C ARG A 542 -14.25 -15.59 5.79
N ASP A 543 -14.69 -15.79 4.56
CA ASP A 543 -15.06 -17.11 4.01
C ASP A 543 -13.94 -17.76 3.18
N SER A 544 -12.75 -17.15 3.13
CA SER A 544 -11.66 -17.59 2.27
C SER A 544 -10.79 -18.72 2.82
N GLY A 545 -10.83 -18.93 4.14
CA GLY A 545 -9.89 -19.81 4.82
C GLY A 545 -8.52 -19.19 5.10
N ALA A 546 -8.31 -17.90 4.78
CA ALA A 546 -7.12 -17.17 5.20
C ALA A 546 -6.90 -17.27 6.71
N VAL A 547 -5.64 -17.32 7.14
CA VAL A 547 -5.25 -17.37 8.55
C VAL A 547 -4.32 -16.22 8.89
N ASP A 548 -4.38 -15.78 10.13
CA ASP A 548 -3.47 -14.79 10.69
C ASP A 548 -2.10 -15.40 11.01
N GLN A 549 -1.19 -14.57 11.54
CA GLN A 549 0.16 -14.97 11.92
C GLN A 549 0.23 -16.05 13.01
N ASN A 550 -0.87 -16.29 13.73
CA ASN A 550 -1.00 -17.30 14.77
C ASN A 550 -1.77 -18.54 14.30
N GLY A 551 -2.14 -18.61 13.01
CA GLY A 551 -2.90 -19.71 12.43
C GLY A 551 -4.41 -19.66 12.71
N ASN A 552 -4.93 -18.59 13.31
CA ASN A 552 -6.38 -18.43 13.49
C ASN A 552 -7.00 -17.96 12.18
N ARG A 553 -8.17 -18.50 11.81
CA ARG A 553 -8.85 -18.04 10.59
C ARG A 553 -9.21 -16.56 10.69
N ALA A 554 -9.05 -15.84 9.58
CA ALA A 554 -9.38 -14.42 9.41
C ALA A 554 -10.89 -14.21 9.26
N HIS A 555 -11.67 -14.76 10.21
CA HIS A 555 -13.11 -14.64 10.32
C HIS A 555 -13.42 -14.26 11.79
N PRO A 556 -14.32 -13.30 12.06
CA PRO A 556 -14.57 -12.82 13.43
C PRO A 556 -14.87 -13.93 14.45
N SER A 557 -15.75 -14.88 14.08
CA SER A 557 -16.10 -16.02 14.94
C SER A 557 -14.95 -16.97 15.28
N PHE A 558 -13.90 -17.02 14.46
CA PHE A 558 -12.70 -17.84 14.70
C PHE A 558 -11.60 -17.08 15.45
N GLN A 559 -11.71 -15.74 15.51
CA GLN A 559 -10.88 -14.87 16.35
C GLN A 559 -11.41 -14.77 17.79
N CYS A 560 -12.70 -15.06 18.00
CA CYS A 560 -13.33 -15.15 19.32
C CYS A 560 -12.46 -15.91 20.34
N GLY A 561 -12.18 -15.26 21.48
CA GLY A 561 -11.39 -15.86 22.57
C GLY A 561 -9.90 -16.07 22.28
N LYS A 562 -9.39 -15.68 21.10
CA LYS A 562 -7.96 -15.71 20.75
C LYS A 562 -7.24 -14.39 21.04
N LEU A 563 -8.00 -13.29 21.01
CA LEU A 563 -7.52 -11.96 21.34
C LEU A 563 -7.54 -11.73 22.85
N LYS A 564 -6.56 -11.01 23.38
CA LYS A 564 -6.54 -10.57 24.77
C LYS A 564 -7.48 -9.40 24.96
N THR A 565 -8.42 -9.54 25.88
CA THR A 565 -9.35 -8.46 26.24
C THR A 565 -8.64 -7.37 27.03
N ASN A 566 -9.04 -6.11 26.78
CA ASN A 566 -8.48 -4.90 27.37
C ASN A 566 -6.97 -4.70 27.09
N GLU A 567 -6.47 -5.26 26.00
CA GLU A 567 -5.11 -5.07 25.50
C GLU A 567 -5.13 -4.86 23.98
N TRP A 568 -4.11 -4.19 23.45
CA TRP A 568 -3.90 -4.07 22.00
C TRP A 568 -3.31 -5.38 21.45
N ASN A 569 -3.96 -5.93 20.42
CA ASN A 569 -3.55 -7.14 19.73
C ASN A 569 -3.25 -6.81 18.27
N GLU A 570 -2.13 -7.30 17.74
CA GLU A 570 -1.83 -7.21 16.31
C GLU A 570 -2.44 -8.40 15.58
N VAL A 571 -3.05 -8.15 14.44
CA VAL A 571 -3.49 -9.19 13.52
C VAL A 571 -2.84 -8.91 12.16
N THR A 572 -2.16 -9.92 11.62
CA THR A 572 -1.54 -9.87 10.30
C THR A 572 -2.01 -11.07 9.49
N VAL A 573 -2.64 -10.79 8.35
CA VAL A 573 -3.20 -11.80 7.44
C VAL A 573 -2.51 -11.68 6.08
N PRO A 574 -1.67 -12.65 5.68
CA PRO A 574 -1.14 -12.72 4.33
C PRO A 574 -2.28 -12.94 3.32
N LEU A 575 -2.39 -12.05 2.32
CA LEU A 575 -3.46 -12.11 1.31
C LEU A 575 -2.99 -12.75 0.00
N GLY A 576 -1.69 -12.64 -0.31
CA GLY A 576 -1.13 -13.03 -1.60
C GLY A 576 -1.48 -14.46 -2.04
N ALA A 577 -1.37 -15.45 -1.15
CA ALA A 577 -1.60 -16.85 -1.51
C ALA A 577 -3.03 -17.15 -1.99
N LEU A 578 -4.04 -16.43 -1.48
CA LEU A 578 -5.46 -16.70 -1.74
C LEU A 578 -6.09 -15.69 -2.70
N PHE A 579 -5.54 -14.48 -2.79
CA PHE A 579 -6.18 -13.38 -3.48
C PHE A 579 -5.30 -12.68 -4.52
N ASN A 580 -4.11 -13.19 -4.85
CA ASN A 580 -3.21 -12.58 -5.86
C ASN A 580 -3.96 -12.17 -7.14
N GLY A 581 -3.71 -10.96 -7.60
CA GLY A 581 -4.35 -10.35 -8.78
C GLY A 581 -5.78 -9.84 -8.55
N ARG A 582 -6.38 -10.08 -7.38
CA ARG A 582 -7.73 -9.55 -7.07
C ARG A 582 -7.63 -8.15 -6.49
N SER A 583 -8.60 -7.32 -6.86
CA SER A 583 -8.75 -5.99 -6.28
C SER A 583 -9.54 -6.05 -4.98
N ILE A 584 -9.08 -5.33 -3.96
CA ILE A 584 -9.82 -5.10 -2.73
C ILE A 584 -10.68 -3.86 -2.95
N THR A 585 -12.00 -4.03 -2.84
CA THR A 585 -12.98 -2.98 -3.14
C THR A 585 -13.62 -2.39 -1.89
N ARG A 586 -13.51 -3.08 -0.75
CA ARG A 586 -14.15 -2.66 0.49
C ARG A 586 -13.41 -3.19 1.71
N LEU A 587 -13.36 -2.37 2.74
CA LEU A 587 -12.98 -2.77 4.09
C LEU A 587 -14.21 -2.71 4.98
N ASP A 588 -14.47 -3.83 5.65
CA ASP A 588 -15.56 -4.00 6.59
C ASP A 588 -15.00 -4.19 8.01
N ILE A 589 -15.70 -3.65 9.00
CA ILE A 589 -15.50 -4.03 10.41
C ILE A 589 -16.63 -4.98 10.77
N ALA A 590 -16.29 -6.13 11.33
CA ALA A 590 -17.22 -7.23 11.45
C ALA A 590 -17.28 -7.77 12.88
N TYR A 591 -18.48 -8.11 13.32
CA TYR A 591 -18.77 -8.96 14.46
C TYR A 591 -19.51 -10.20 13.94
N ASP A 592 -19.09 -11.40 14.33
CA ASP A 592 -19.83 -12.64 14.07
C ASP A 592 -19.55 -13.61 15.21
N GLN A 593 -20.63 -14.15 15.79
CA GLN A 593 -20.58 -15.08 16.89
C GLN A 593 -21.65 -16.14 16.72
N ALA A 594 -21.33 -17.38 17.09
CA ALA A 594 -22.28 -18.48 17.09
C ALA A 594 -23.25 -18.36 18.28
N ALA A 595 -23.08 -19.12 19.36
CA ALA A 595 -24.06 -19.20 20.44
C ALA A 595 -23.66 -18.35 21.66
N GLN A 596 -24.07 -17.08 21.73
CA GLN A 596 -23.88 -16.25 22.94
C GLN A 596 -24.86 -15.07 23.00
N THR A 597 -24.93 -14.39 24.14
CA THR A 597 -25.62 -13.09 24.27
C THR A 597 -24.70 -12.08 24.96
N GLY A 598 -24.98 -10.79 24.79
CA GLY A 598 -24.27 -9.72 25.49
C GLY A 598 -23.47 -8.79 24.57
N GLY A 599 -22.85 -7.80 25.18
CA GLY A 599 -22.21 -6.69 24.52
C GLY A 599 -20.89 -7.05 23.82
N PHE A 600 -20.74 -6.57 22.59
CA PHE A 600 -19.47 -6.54 21.87
C PHE A 600 -18.99 -5.09 21.74
N GLY A 601 -17.69 -4.88 22.00
CA GLY A 601 -17.07 -3.56 21.92
C GLY A 601 -15.59 -3.69 21.63
N ALA A 602 -15.09 -2.95 20.65
CA ALA A 602 -13.66 -2.93 20.33
C ALA A 602 -13.24 -1.58 19.74
N HIS A 603 -11.95 -1.26 19.88
CA HIS A 603 -11.28 -0.24 19.08
C HIS A 603 -10.37 -0.90 18.05
N LEU A 604 -10.29 -0.35 16.84
CA LEU A 604 -9.36 -0.79 15.79
C LEU A 604 -8.54 0.40 15.31
N ASP A 605 -7.26 0.15 15.05
CA ASP A 605 -6.28 1.16 14.69
C ASP A 605 -5.18 0.58 13.79
N ASP A 606 -4.34 1.44 13.22
CA ASP A 606 -3.16 1.09 12.42
C ASP A 606 -3.46 0.10 11.28
N ILE A 607 -4.59 0.29 10.60
CA ILE A 607 -5.04 -0.57 9.50
C ILE A 607 -4.18 -0.31 8.26
N SER A 608 -3.55 -1.35 7.73
CA SER A 608 -2.64 -1.27 6.59
C SER A 608 -2.85 -2.43 5.62
N ILE A 609 -2.83 -2.12 4.33
CA ILE A 609 -2.81 -3.08 3.22
C ILE A 609 -1.68 -2.64 2.30
N THR A 610 -0.57 -3.35 2.35
CA THR A 610 0.69 -3.01 1.66
C THR A 610 1.34 -4.27 1.10
N HIS A 611 2.26 -4.10 0.15
CA HIS A 611 2.95 -5.17 -0.56
C HIS A 611 4.46 -5.02 -0.57
#